data_AF-A0A2H0H635-F1
#
_entry.id   AF-A0A2H0H635-F1
#
_cell.length_a   1.000
_cell.length_b   1.000
_cell.length_c   1.000
_cell.angle_alpha   90.00
_cell.angle_beta   90.00
_cell.angle_gamma   90.00
#
_symmetry.space_group_name_H-M   'P 1'
#
loop_
_entity.id
_entity.type
_entity.pdbx_description
1 polymer ?
#
loop_
_entity_poly.entity_id
_entity_poly.type
_entity_poly.pdbx_seq_one_letter_code
_entity_poly.pdbx_strand_id
1 'polypeptide(L)'
;PLAGLDPKTQTFVTELLLELNHAGKTIIFTTHQLDLIDHLQPRVAVLSEDHTIQKTGTASEILNDEDFLISVNLIHKHVHKHGDETHKHYHSHYVFHKH
;
A
#
# COMPACT_ATOMS: atom_id res chain seq x y z
N PRO A 1 0.80 8.38 5.30
CA PRO A 1 0.83 8.97 6.67
C PRO A 1 1.91 8.41 7.61
N LEU A 2 2.47 7.21 7.36
CA LEU A 2 3.36 6.52 8.31
C LEU A 2 4.85 6.58 7.93
N ALA A 3 5.20 7.35 6.90
CA ALA A 3 6.58 7.46 6.42
C ALA A 3 7.49 8.06 7.51
N GLY A 4 8.64 7.42 7.75
CA GLY A 4 9.64 7.86 8.73
C GLY A 4 9.32 7.50 10.19
N LEU A 5 8.21 6.82 10.47
CA LEU A 5 7.91 6.28 11.80
C LEU A 5 8.59 4.92 11.99
N ASP A 6 9.06 4.63 13.21
CA ASP A 6 9.53 3.30 13.56
C ASP A 6 8.39 2.27 13.57
N PRO A 7 8.67 0.96 13.41
CA PRO A 7 7.63 -0.05 13.28
C PRO A 7 6.59 -0.05 14.42
N LYS A 8 7.01 0.19 15.66
CA LYS A 8 6.09 0.22 16.81
C LYS A 8 5.12 1.38 16.70
N THR A 9 5.61 2.56 16.32
CA THR A 9 4.76 3.74 16.14
C THR A 9 3.81 3.57 14.95
N GLN A 10 4.23 2.91 13.87
CA GLN A 10 3.33 2.58 12.74
C GLN A 10 2.16 1.69 13.18
N THR A 11 2.44 0.66 14.00
CA THR A 11 1.39 -0.20 14.58
C THR A 11 0.42 0.62 15.44
N PHE A 12 0.94 1.43 16.36
CA PHE A 12 0.10 2.26 17.23
C PHE A 12 -0.83 3.20 16.44
N VAL A 13 -0.32 3.88 15.41
CA VAL A 13 -1.15 4.76 14.57
C VAL A 13 -2.23 3.94 13.84
N THR A 14 -1.89 2.76 13.33
CA THR A 14 -2.83 1.89 12.63
C THR A 14 -3.96 1.43 13.54
N GLU A 15 -3.63 0.98 14.76
CA GLU A 15 -4.61 0.59 15.79
C GLU A 15 -5.52 1.77 16.17
N LEU A 16 -4.95 2.97 16.35
CA LEU A 16 -5.72 4.18 16.64
C LEU A 16 -6.72 4.51 15.52
N LEU A 17 -6.34 4.37 14.25
CA LEU A 17 -7.27 4.59 13.13
C LEU A 17 -8.42 3.59 13.15
N LEU A 18 -8.16 2.32 13.45
CA LEU A 18 -9.19 1.29 13.63
C LEU A 18 -10.15 1.64 14.78
N GLU A 19 -9.62 2.00 15.95
CA GLU A 19 -10.44 2.38 17.11
C GLU A 19 -11.35 3.59 16.81
N LEU A 20 -10.81 4.62 16.16
CA LEU A 20 -11.58 5.79 15.77
C LEU A 20 -12.67 5.44 14.75
N ASN A 21 -12.37 4.56 13.80
CA ASN A 21 -13.37 4.10 12.83
C ASN A 21 -14.49 3.32 13.52
N HIS A 22 -14.16 2.40 14.42
CA HIS A 22 -15.13 1.64 15.23
C HIS A 22 -15.97 2.56 16.13
N ALA A 23 -15.40 3.68 16.59
CA ALA A 23 -16.13 4.73 17.30
C ALA A 23 -17.03 5.61 16.39
N GLY A 24 -17.21 5.25 15.13
CA GLY A 24 -18.08 5.93 14.17
C GLY A 24 -17.46 7.16 13.50
N LYS A 25 -16.13 7.34 13.58
CA LYS A 25 -15.45 8.43 12.88
C LYS A 25 -15.19 8.07 11.42
N THR A 26 -15.47 9.02 10.53
CA THR A 26 -15.01 8.93 9.14
C THR A 26 -13.55 9.36 9.08
N ILE A 27 -12.71 8.51 8.49
CA ILE A 27 -11.27 8.73 8.37
C ILE A 27 -10.92 8.76 6.89
N ILE A 28 -10.16 9.77 6.49
CA ILE A 28 -9.58 9.88 5.15
C ILE A 28 -8.08 10.01 5.34
N PHE A 29 -7.31 9.15 4.69
CA PHE A 29 -5.86 9.19 4.71
C PHE A 29 -5.29 8.94 3.32
N THR A 30 -4.08 9.42 3.09
CA THR A 30 -3.31 9.14 1.87
C THR A 30 -2.10 8.28 2.23
N THR A 31 -1.83 7.28 1.40
CA THR A 31 -0.70 6.37 1.60
C THR A 31 -0.16 5.91 0.26
N HIS A 32 1.15 5.67 0.21
CA HIS A 32 1.80 4.91 -0.85
C HIS A 32 2.11 3.47 -0.39
N GLN A 33 1.83 3.14 0.88
CA GLN A 33 2.03 1.82 1.45
C GLN A 33 0.77 0.97 1.24
N LEU A 34 0.83 0.03 0.29
CA LEU A 34 -0.29 -0.83 -0.06
C LEU A 34 -0.64 -1.83 1.07
N ASP A 35 0.30 -2.19 1.95
CA ASP A 35 0.05 -3.02 3.14
C ASP A 35 -1.01 -2.43 4.07
N LEU A 36 -1.00 -1.10 4.24
CA LEU A 36 -1.99 -0.44 5.07
C LEU A 36 -3.39 -0.54 4.45
N ILE A 37 -3.47 -0.59 3.12
CA ILE A 37 -4.73 -0.77 2.39
C ILE A 37 -5.22 -2.20 2.56
N ASP A 38 -4.34 -3.20 2.42
CA ASP A 38 -4.70 -4.61 2.62
C ASP A 38 -5.12 -4.90 4.06
N HIS A 39 -4.43 -4.31 5.04
CA HIS A 39 -4.72 -4.49 6.45
C HIS A 39 -6.03 -3.81 6.89
N LEU A 40 -6.27 -2.57 6.47
CA LEU A 40 -7.45 -1.80 6.89
C LEU A 40 -8.70 -2.06 6.03
N GLN A 41 -8.53 -2.69 4.87
CA GLN A 41 -9.58 -2.93 3.86
C GLN A 41 -10.51 -1.72 3.60
N PRO A 42 -9.98 -0.51 3.36
CA PRO A 42 -10.81 0.67 3.15
C PRO A 42 -11.43 0.70 1.74
N ARG A 43 -12.30 1.69 1.52
CA ARG A 43 -12.57 2.16 0.16
C ARG A 43 -11.41 3.01 -0.33
N VAL A 44 -10.99 2.80 -1.56
CA VAL A 44 -9.79 3.39 -2.15
C VAL A 44 -10.16 4.26 -3.34
N ALA A 45 -9.51 5.40 -3.47
CA ALA A 45 -9.46 6.20 -4.69
C ALA A 45 -7.99 6.38 -5.08
N VAL A 46 -7.65 6.01 -6.31
CA VAL A 46 -6.27 6.09 -6.82
C VAL A 46 -6.13 7.37 -7.65
N LEU A 47 -5.19 8.21 -7.23
CA LEU A 47 -4.82 9.44 -7.91
C LEU A 47 -3.63 9.15 -8.84
N SER A 48 -3.71 9.60 -10.10
CA SER A 48 -2.61 9.52 -11.05
C SER A 48 -1.67 10.72 -10.97
N GLU A 49 -0.55 10.67 -11.69
CA GLU A 49 0.38 11.79 -11.85
C GLU A 49 -0.27 13.01 -12.53
N ASP A 50 -1.35 12.80 -13.29
CA ASP A 50 -2.16 13.87 -13.91
C ASP A 50 -3.12 14.55 -12.90
N HIS A 51 -3.00 14.23 -11.61
CA HIS A 51 -3.85 14.75 -10.52
C HIS A 51 -5.34 14.45 -10.69
N THR A 52 -5.68 13.34 -11.34
CA THR A 52 -7.06 12.88 -11.52
C THR A 52 -7.31 11.54 -10.83
N ILE A 53 -8.58 11.24 -10.53
CA ILE A 53 -8.97 9.94 -9.98
C ILE A 53 -9.07 8.94 -11.13
N GLN A 54 -8.15 7.97 -11.15
CA GLN A 54 -8.10 6.96 -12.21
C GLN A 54 -9.04 5.79 -11.92
N LYS A 55 -9.20 5.41 -10.65
CA LYS A 55 -10.05 4.29 -10.23
C LYS A 55 -10.50 4.48 -8.79
N THR A 56 -11.70 4.00 -8.47
CA THR A 56 -12.21 3.87 -7.10
C THR A 56 -12.77 2.48 -6.89
N GLY A 57 -12.61 1.91 -5.70
CA GLY A 57 -13.13 0.58 -5.39
C GLY A 57 -12.90 0.19 -3.93
N THR A 58 -13.22 -1.05 -3.61
CA THR A 58 -12.73 -1.72 -2.41
C THR A 58 -11.22 -1.96 -2.52
N ALA A 59 -10.56 -2.13 -1.38
CA ALA A 59 -9.16 -2.54 -1.34
C ALA A 59 -8.90 -3.80 -2.20
N SER A 60 -9.75 -4.82 -2.12
CA SER A 60 -9.61 -6.04 -2.92
C SER A 60 -9.69 -5.80 -4.43
N GLU A 61 -10.62 -4.96 -4.91
CA GLU A 61 -10.75 -4.63 -6.35
C GLU A 61 -9.56 -3.83 -6.89
N ILE A 62 -8.89 -3.04 -6.04
CA ILE A 62 -7.70 -2.27 -6.42
C ILE A 62 -6.45 -3.14 -6.35
N LEU A 63 -6.27 -3.89 -5.25
CA LEU A 63 -5.06 -4.68 -5.00
C LEU A 63 -4.92 -5.89 -5.94
N ASN A 64 -6.03 -6.47 -6.39
CA ASN A 64 -6.02 -7.60 -7.34
C ASN A 64 -5.83 -7.20 -8.81
N ASP A 65 -5.74 -5.90 -9.12
CA ASP A 65 -5.55 -5.40 -10.49
C ASP A 65 -4.10 -4.99 -10.71
N GLU A 66 -3.21 -5.98 -10.89
CA GLU A 66 -1.76 -5.76 -11.03
C GLU A 66 -1.42 -4.87 -12.23
N ASP A 67 -2.06 -5.09 -13.38
CA ASP A 67 -1.82 -4.29 -14.59
C ASP A 67 -2.16 -2.82 -14.35
N PHE A 68 -3.28 -2.56 -13.65
CA PHE A 68 -3.62 -1.21 -13.23
C PHE A 68 -2.59 -0.62 -12.28
N LEU A 69 -2.20 -1.34 -11.22
CA LEU A 69 -1.22 -0.85 -10.25
C LEU A 69 0.14 -0.54 -10.89
N ILE A 70 0.56 -1.32 -11.89
CA ILE A 70 1.76 -1.03 -12.69
C ILE A 70 1.55 0.24 -13.52
N SER A 71 0.39 0.37 -14.18
CA SER A 71 0.08 1.53 -15.03
C SER A 71 0.06 2.86 -14.28
N VAL A 72 -0.26 2.84 -12.97
CA VAL A 72 -0.25 4.01 -12.10
C VAL A 72 0.99 4.09 -11.19
N ASN A 73 2.03 3.31 -11.48
CA ASN A 73 3.31 3.32 -10.77
C ASN A 73 3.19 3.06 -9.25
N LEU A 74 2.19 2.29 -8.81
CA LEU A 74 2.03 1.87 -7.41
C LEU A 74 2.80 0.58 -7.10
N ILE A 75 3.10 -0.23 -8.11
CA ILE A 75 3.99 -1.41 -8.01
C ILE A 75 4.94 -1.46 -9.20
N HIS A 76 6.09 -2.10 -9.02
CA HIS A 76 7.11 -2.25 -10.07
C HIS A 76 7.90 -3.55 -9.91
N LYS A 77 8.40 -4.11 -11.02
CA LYS A 77 9.33 -5.25 -10.99
C LYS A 77 10.73 -4.72 -10.72
N HIS A 78 11.36 -5.12 -9.61
CA HIS A 78 12.74 -4.74 -9.31
C HIS A 78 13.64 -5.98 -9.34
N VAL A 79 14.67 -5.94 -10.17
CA VAL A 79 15.64 -7.05 -10.32
C VAL A 79 16.83 -6.75 -9.43
N HIS A 80 17.13 -7.65 -8.50
CA HIS A 80 18.34 -7.59 -7.68
C HIS A 80 19.32 -8.70 -8.06
N LYS A 81 20.62 -8.44 -7.86
CA LYS A 81 21.69 -9.41 -8.10
C LYS A 81 22.39 -9.70 -6.78
N HIS A 82 22.43 -10.96 -6.36
CA HIS A 82 23.19 -11.42 -5.20
C HIS A 82 24.32 -12.33 -5.70
N GLY A 83 25.55 -11.82 -5.68
CA GLY A 83 26.70 -12.55 -6.24
C GLY A 83 26.52 -12.82 -7.74
N ASP A 84 26.68 -14.07 -8.16
CA ASP A 84 26.54 -14.49 -9.57
C ASP A 84 25.11 -14.87 -9.98
N GLU A 85 24.15 -14.91 -9.04
CA GLU A 85 22.76 -15.23 -9.34
C GLU A 85 21.90 -13.95 -9.47
N THR A 86 21.12 -13.90 -10.55
CA THR A 86 20.16 -12.82 -10.81
C THR A 86 18.76 -13.37 -10.58
N HIS A 87 18.06 -12.88 -9.54
CA HIS A 87 16.67 -13.23 -9.30
C HIS A 87 15.73 -12.06 -9.61
N LYS A 88 14.53 -12.38 -10.09
CA LYS A 88 13.46 -11.42 -10.41
C LYS A 88 12.38 -11.54 -9.33
N HIS A 89 12.16 -10.47 -8.57
CA HIS A 89 11.05 -10.39 -7.64
C HIS A 89 10.21 -9.15 -7.96
N TYR A 90 8.92 -9.22 -7.69
CA TYR A 90 8.08 -8.04 -7.71
C TYR A 90 8.37 -7.27 -6.42
N HIS A 91 8.96 -6.08 -6.54
CA HIS A 91 9.04 -5.18 -5.39
C HIS A 91 7.74 -4.41 -5.36
N SER A 92 6.82 -4.91 -4.55
CA SER A 92 5.92 -4.01 -3.87
C SER A 92 6.57 -3.70 -2.52
N HIS A 93 6.44 -2.50 -2.01
CA HIS A 93 6.59 -2.26 -0.56
C HIS A 93 5.47 -2.97 0.23
N TYR A 94 5.03 -4.16 -0.21
CA TYR A 94 3.92 -4.96 0.29
C TYR A 94 4.33 -6.37 0.77
N VAL A 95 5.61 -6.74 0.65
CA VAL A 95 6.09 -8.00 1.22
C VAL A 95 7.41 -7.79 1.95
N PHE A 96 7.33 -7.65 3.27
CA PHE A 96 8.45 -8.01 4.13
C PHE A 96 8.61 -9.54 4.09
N HIS A 97 9.69 -10.04 3.48
CA HIS A 97 10.10 -11.42 3.70
C HIS A 97 11.01 -11.54 4.93
N LYS A 98 10.78 -12.59 5.72
CA LYS A 98 11.74 -13.17 6.66
C LYS A 98 12.96 -13.71 5.89
N HIS A 99 14.14 -13.49 6.46
CA HIS A 99 15.40 -14.14 6.09
C HIS A 99 15.31 -15.66 6.18
#